data_AF-A0ABC8K7N7-F1
#
_entry.id   AF-A0ABC8K7N7-F1
#
_cell.length_a   1.000
_cell.length_b   1.000
_cell.length_c   1.000
_cell.angle_alpha   90.00
_cell.angle_beta   90.00
_cell.angle_gamma   90.00
#
_symmetry.space_group_name_H-M   'P 1'
#
loop_
_entity.id
_entity.type
_entity.pdbx_description
1 polymer ?
#
loop_
_entity_poly.entity_id
_entity_poly.type
_entity_poly.pdbx_seq_one_letter_code
_entity_poly.pdbx_strand_id
1 'polypeptide(L)'
;MLFNPEEKDKLYKTQDLGLEFANSSCLKTYGSWLLMQNLELNLYIVNLFTHERINLPPVESQLGMKKIQSPVFWIDEKTKDYVVSWALREKCVVYSKTGDNLWNQIPETSDCRDMVYKDHKLYLSTYPNNVKIFDFSGEIPQQTCVFIVKRHITRNYQITDRWEIVAKQIVVTVTGDVLKVFKMWRPTARILSFRLYKIYSLGFKKYEQVYSLGDEAMLLDLGITVLANDGDGISRNTIYFNGCENTNNAFLFNLKTRNVEKLHKLDCLSVQLPSSRWFLPSFTMS
;
A
#
# COMPACT_ATOMS: atom_id res chain seq x y z
N MET A 1 2.22 -8.75 -12.47
CA MET A 1 1.65 -7.92 -13.55
C MET A 1 1.40 -6.53 -12.99
N LEU A 2 1.60 -5.49 -13.79
CA LEU A 2 1.45 -4.10 -13.36
C LEU A 2 0.21 -3.48 -14.02
N PHE A 3 -0.66 -2.87 -13.20
CA PHE A 3 -1.90 -2.23 -13.63
C PHE A 3 -1.77 -0.72 -13.53
N ASN A 4 -1.97 -0.03 -14.65
CA ASN A 4 -2.14 1.41 -14.67
C ASN A 4 -3.65 1.70 -14.60
N PRO A 5 -4.16 2.31 -13.51
CA PRO A 5 -5.59 2.64 -13.43
C PRO A 5 -6.02 3.67 -14.49
N GLU A 6 -5.07 4.39 -15.10
CA GLU A 6 -5.37 5.36 -16.17
C GLU A 6 -5.64 4.69 -17.51
N GLU A 7 -5.11 3.49 -17.71
CA GLU A 7 -5.18 2.77 -18.98
C GLU A 7 -5.94 1.45 -18.78
N LYS A 8 -7.27 1.55 -18.76
CA LYS A 8 -8.18 0.42 -18.49
C LYS A 8 -7.93 -0.84 -19.32
N ASP A 9 -7.30 -0.73 -20.49
CA ASP A 9 -7.04 -1.86 -21.40
C ASP A 9 -5.55 -2.21 -21.53
N LYS A 10 -4.64 -1.44 -20.92
CA LYS A 10 -3.20 -1.70 -21.03
C LYS A 10 -2.68 -2.46 -19.82
N LEU A 11 -1.93 -3.51 -20.11
CA LEU A 11 -1.25 -4.33 -19.13
C LEU A 11 0.23 -4.34 -19.44
N TYR A 12 1.04 -3.96 -18.45
CA TYR A 12 2.48 -3.98 -18.60
C TYR A 12 3.01 -5.32 -18.11
N LYS A 13 3.51 -6.11 -19.07
CA LYS A 13 4.37 -7.26 -18.78
C LYS A 13 5.79 -6.74 -18.70
N THR A 14 6.45 -7.06 -17.60
CA THR A 14 7.91 -6.94 -17.51
C THR A 14 8.48 -7.87 -18.59
N GLN A 15 9.07 -7.30 -19.65
CA GLN A 15 9.89 -8.08 -20.58
C GLN A 15 11.10 -8.66 -19.82
N ASP A 16 11.84 -9.57 -20.46
CA ASP A 16 12.93 -10.36 -19.88
C ASP A 16 14.04 -9.46 -19.28
N LEU A 17 13.81 -8.97 -18.05
CA LEU A 17 14.71 -8.13 -17.25
C LEU A 17 15.90 -8.93 -16.69
N GLY A 18 16.17 -10.11 -17.26
CA GLY A 18 17.21 -11.04 -16.84
C GLY A 18 16.76 -12.04 -15.78
N LEU A 19 17.58 -13.07 -15.60
CA LEU A 19 17.34 -14.21 -14.70
C LEU A 19 17.13 -13.78 -13.24
N GLU A 20 17.84 -12.74 -12.79
CA GLU A 20 17.71 -12.22 -11.42
C GLU A 20 16.34 -11.59 -11.18
N PHE A 21 15.79 -10.88 -12.18
CA PHE A 21 14.45 -10.30 -12.09
C PHE A 21 13.37 -11.39 -12.08
N ALA A 22 13.51 -12.41 -12.93
CA ALA A 22 12.60 -13.55 -12.98
C ALA A 22 12.55 -14.33 -11.65
N ASN A 23 13.66 -14.34 -10.92
CA ASN A 23 13.79 -14.96 -9.60
C ASN A 23 13.49 -14.00 -8.44
N SER A 24 13.02 -12.77 -8.72
CA SER A 24 12.71 -11.76 -7.72
C SER A 24 11.20 -11.55 -7.56
N SER A 25 10.80 -11.07 -6.39
CA SER A 25 9.41 -10.71 -6.08
C SER A 25 9.25 -9.20 -5.93
N CYS A 26 8.21 -8.63 -6.55
CA CYS A 26 7.86 -7.22 -6.41
C CYS A 26 7.06 -6.99 -5.12
N LEU A 27 7.63 -6.20 -4.21
CA LEU A 27 7.02 -5.88 -2.92
C LEU A 27 6.10 -4.67 -3.01
N LYS A 28 6.56 -3.59 -3.64
CA LYS A 28 5.84 -2.33 -3.81
C LYS A 28 6.23 -1.63 -5.12
N THR A 29 5.42 -0.68 -5.51
CA THR A 29 5.52 0.14 -6.73
C THR A 29 5.35 1.59 -6.33
N TYR A 30 6.10 2.48 -6.97
CA TYR A 30 5.91 3.93 -6.89
C TYR A 30 6.36 4.55 -8.20
N GLY A 31 5.47 5.29 -8.86
CA GLY A 31 5.79 5.78 -10.21
C GLY A 31 6.06 4.61 -11.17
N SER A 32 7.17 4.75 -11.87
CA SER A 32 7.78 3.77 -12.78
C SER A 32 8.79 2.85 -12.08
N TRP A 33 8.92 2.94 -10.76
CA TRP A 33 9.91 2.20 -9.98
C TRP A 33 9.28 1.06 -9.17
N LEU A 34 10.06 0.00 -9.00
CA LEU A 34 9.68 -1.22 -8.32
C LEU A 34 10.63 -1.47 -7.14
N LEU A 35 10.09 -1.73 -5.96
CA LEU A 35 10.82 -2.32 -4.85
C LEU A 35 10.79 -3.85 -4.99
N MET A 36 11.96 -4.44 -5.18
CA MET A 36 12.14 -5.86 -5.49
C MET A 36 12.89 -6.57 -4.37
N GLN A 37 12.59 -7.86 -4.19
CA GLN A 37 13.32 -8.77 -3.30
C GLN A 37 13.80 -9.99 -4.10
N ASN A 38 15.11 -10.28 -4.06
CA ASN A 38 15.67 -11.47 -4.69
C ASN A 38 15.56 -12.72 -3.78
N LEU A 39 16.02 -13.88 -4.27
CA LEU A 39 16.02 -15.15 -3.52
C LEU A 39 16.87 -15.12 -2.24
N GLU A 40 17.90 -14.27 -2.21
CA GLU A 40 18.78 -14.05 -1.06
C GLU A 40 18.17 -13.06 -0.05
N LEU A 41 16.90 -12.68 -0.24
CA LEU A 41 16.18 -11.69 0.57
C LEU A 41 16.76 -10.28 0.52
N ASN A 42 17.71 -10.00 -0.39
CA ASN A 42 18.25 -8.68 -0.63
C ASN A 42 17.21 -7.80 -1.33
N LEU A 43 17.15 -6.55 -0.91
CA LEU A 43 16.25 -5.56 -1.47
C LEU A 43 16.98 -4.68 -2.47
N TYR A 44 16.29 -4.33 -3.54
CA TYR A 44 16.77 -3.35 -4.51
C TYR A 44 15.58 -2.63 -5.13
N ILE A 45 15.85 -1.44 -5.65
CA ILE A 45 14.90 -0.63 -6.40
C ILE A 45 15.31 -0.71 -7.86
N VAL A 46 14.34 -0.88 -8.77
CA VAL A 46 14.59 -0.89 -10.21
C VAL A 46 13.55 -0.07 -10.95
N ASN A 47 13.97 0.73 -11.93
CA ASN A 47 13.06 1.43 -12.82
C ASN A 47 12.60 0.47 -13.94
N LEU A 48 11.30 0.41 -14.17
CA LEU A 48 10.69 -0.48 -15.14
C LEU A 48 11.13 -0.20 -16.58
N PHE A 49 11.34 1.07 -16.94
CA PHE A 49 11.59 1.50 -18.31
C PHE A 49 13.08 1.73 -18.60
N THR A 50 13.82 2.29 -17.64
CA THR A 50 15.24 2.61 -17.83
C THR A 50 16.17 1.47 -17.38
N HIS A 51 15.63 0.50 -16.64
CA HIS A 51 16.36 -0.61 -16.00
C HIS A 51 17.42 -0.13 -15.00
N GLU A 52 17.38 1.15 -14.62
CA GLU A 52 18.25 1.69 -13.59
C GLU A 52 17.99 0.98 -12.26
N ARG A 53 19.06 0.62 -11.55
CA ARG A 53 19.00 -0.13 -10.30
C ARG A 53 19.69 0.62 -9.16
N ILE A 54 19.05 0.64 -8.01
CA ILE A 54 19.59 1.12 -6.74
C ILE A 54 19.60 -0.06 -5.78
N ASN A 55 20.77 -0.46 -5.31
CA ASN A 55 20.89 -1.51 -4.29
C ASN A 55 20.63 -0.90 -2.91
N LEU A 56 19.80 -1.57 -2.11
CA LEU A 56 19.53 -1.16 -0.74
C LEU A 56 20.50 -1.85 0.24
N PRO A 57 20.61 -1.36 1.48
CA PRO A 57 21.42 -2.01 2.50
C PRO A 57 21.06 -3.50 2.68
N PRO A 58 22.05 -4.38 2.93
CA PRO A 58 21.81 -5.81 3.06
C PRO A 58 20.92 -6.12 4.28
N VAL A 59 19.83 -6.85 4.06
CA VAL A 59 18.88 -7.19 5.13
C VAL A 59 19.45 -8.28 6.04
N GLU A 60 19.98 -9.36 5.45
CA GLU A 60 20.40 -10.54 6.20
C GLU A 60 21.59 -10.25 7.13
N SER A 61 22.63 -9.59 6.62
CA SER A 61 23.84 -9.32 7.42
C SER A 61 23.59 -8.36 8.58
N GLN A 62 22.63 -7.44 8.44
CA GLN A 62 22.34 -6.44 9.47
C GLN A 62 21.22 -6.84 10.42
N LEU A 63 20.16 -7.48 9.91
CA LEU A 63 18.93 -7.73 10.66
C LEU A 63 18.61 -9.22 10.79
N GLY A 64 19.38 -10.11 10.15
CA GLY A 64 19.14 -11.55 10.03
C GLY A 64 18.08 -11.90 8.99
N MET A 65 17.92 -13.19 8.69
CA MET A 65 16.84 -13.67 7.81
C MET A 65 15.47 -13.40 8.45
N LYS A 66 14.78 -12.36 7.98
CA LYS A 66 13.46 -11.99 8.48
C LYS A 66 12.48 -11.77 7.34
N LYS A 67 11.24 -12.21 7.56
CA LYS A 67 10.13 -11.93 6.66
C LYS A 67 9.83 -10.42 6.71
N ILE A 68 9.90 -9.78 5.56
CA ILE A 68 9.51 -8.38 5.38
C ILE A 68 7.99 -8.29 5.54
N GLN A 69 7.54 -7.41 6.43
CA GLN A 69 6.12 -7.14 6.66
C GLN A 69 5.80 -5.69 6.34
N SER A 70 4.62 -5.46 5.75
CA SER A 70 4.09 -4.13 5.44
C SER A 70 5.11 -3.19 4.79
N PRO A 71 5.78 -3.60 3.69
CA PRO A 71 6.77 -2.76 3.02
C PRO A 71 6.13 -1.46 2.53
N VAL A 72 6.89 -0.38 2.55
CA VAL A 72 6.56 0.94 2.05
C VAL A 72 7.73 1.42 1.19
N PHE A 73 7.37 2.04 0.08
CA PHE A 73 8.33 2.52 -0.90
C PHE A 73 7.82 3.84 -1.48
N TRP A 74 8.70 4.83 -1.48
CA TRP A 74 8.53 6.11 -2.15
C TRP A 74 9.84 6.49 -2.82
N ILE A 75 9.76 7.09 -4.00
CA ILE A 75 10.91 7.64 -4.71
C ILE A 75 10.49 8.87 -5.51
N ASP A 76 11.28 9.92 -5.47
CA ASP A 76 11.17 11.04 -6.38
C ASP A 76 11.76 10.65 -7.74
N GLU A 77 10.95 10.65 -8.80
CA GLU A 77 11.41 10.20 -10.12
C GLU A 77 12.48 11.12 -10.74
N LYS A 78 12.62 12.36 -10.27
CA LYS A 78 13.59 13.34 -10.79
C LYS A 78 14.89 13.32 -10.00
N THR A 79 14.81 13.44 -8.67
CA THR A 79 16.01 13.51 -7.81
C THR A 79 16.52 12.13 -7.44
N LYS A 80 15.69 11.09 -7.56
CA LYS A 80 15.95 9.72 -7.09
C LYS A 80 16.12 9.63 -5.57
N ASP A 81 15.63 10.65 -4.86
CA ASP A 81 15.49 10.57 -3.42
C ASP A 81 14.45 9.52 -3.08
N TYR A 82 14.81 8.54 -2.25
CA TYR A 82 13.94 7.44 -1.91
C TYR A 82 13.80 7.28 -0.40
N VAL A 83 12.70 6.65 -0.02
CA VAL A 83 12.48 6.09 1.31
C VAL A 83 11.91 4.69 1.15
N VAL A 84 12.57 3.72 1.75
CA VAL A 84 12.08 2.35 1.89
C VAL A 84 11.93 2.05 3.37
N SER A 85 10.78 1.54 3.78
CA SER A 85 10.52 1.15 5.15
C SER A 85 9.74 -0.14 5.23
N TRP A 86 9.96 -0.93 6.28
CA TRP A 86 9.22 -2.17 6.51
C TRP A 86 9.25 -2.57 7.99
N ALA A 87 8.32 -3.41 8.39
CA ALA A 87 8.17 -3.86 9.77
C ALA A 87 8.96 -5.15 10.04
N LEU A 88 9.81 -5.12 11.07
CA LEU A 88 10.37 -6.30 11.69
C LEU A 88 9.32 -6.90 12.61
N ARG A 89 8.97 -8.16 12.36
CA ARG A 89 7.96 -8.90 13.13
C ARG A 89 8.17 -8.71 14.64
N GLU A 90 7.13 -8.17 15.30
CA GLU A 90 7.02 -8.00 16.76
C GLU A 90 8.10 -7.11 17.40
N LYS A 91 8.93 -6.40 16.62
CA LYS A 91 10.01 -5.54 17.14
C LYS A 91 9.79 -4.07 16.85
N CYS A 92 10.13 -3.64 15.64
CA CYS A 92 10.16 -2.25 15.24
C CYS A 92 10.04 -2.13 13.72
N VAL A 93 9.84 -0.92 13.26
CA VAL A 93 9.92 -0.54 11.85
C VAL A 93 11.33 -0.09 11.56
N VAL A 94 11.86 -0.54 10.44
CA VAL A 94 13.13 -0.09 9.89
C VAL A 94 12.93 0.71 8.63
N TYR A 95 13.90 1.55 8.30
CA TYR A 95 13.91 2.31 7.07
C TYR A 95 15.33 2.49 6.53
N SER A 96 15.41 2.84 5.25
CA SER A 96 16.60 3.34 4.57
C SER A 96 16.13 4.44 3.62
N LYS A 97 16.84 5.57 3.62
CA LYS A 97 16.66 6.65 2.66
C LYS A 97 17.93 6.86 1.83
N THR A 98 17.85 7.72 0.82
CA THR A 98 19.02 8.06 0.00
C THR A 98 20.22 8.47 0.85
N GLY A 99 21.37 7.85 0.57
CA GLY A 99 22.63 8.06 1.30
C GLY A 99 22.84 7.12 2.49
N ASP A 100 21.80 6.41 2.96
CA ASP A 100 21.96 5.43 4.03
C ASP A 100 22.66 4.16 3.52
N ASN A 101 23.69 3.72 4.24
CA ASN A 101 24.37 2.44 4.00
C ASN A 101 23.86 1.31 4.91
N LEU A 102 22.94 1.62 5.82
CA LEU A 102 22.41 0.72 6.85
C LEU A 102 20.90 0.92 7.01
N TRP A 103 20.19 -0.12 7.44
CA TRP A 103 18.83 -0.04 7.94
C TRP A 103 18.78 0.67 9.30
N ASN A 104 18.08 1.79 9.36
CA ASN A 104 17.82 2.56 10.57
C ASN A 104 16.54 2.07 11.26
N GLN A 105 16.45 2.15 12.59
CA GLN A 105 15.28 1.72 13.36
C GLN A 105 14.47 2.91 13.85
N ILE A 106 13.14 2.80 13.78
CA ILE A 106 12.22 3.74 14.42
C ILE A 106 11.83 3.15 15.78
N PRO A 107 12.15 3.79 16.91
CA PRO A 107 11.81 3.28 18.24
C PRO A 107 10.29 3.24 18.46
N GLU A 108 9.84 2.37 19.37
CA GLU A 108 8.44 2.24 19.80
C GLU A 108 7.41 1.95 18.69
N THR A 109 7.82 1.23 17.66
CA THR A 109 6.98 0.86 16.51
C THR A 109 6.63 -0.63 16.48
N SER A 110 6.60 -1.27 17.66
CA SER A 110 6.18 -2.67 17.80
C SER A 110 4.74 -2.87 17.32
N ASP A 111 4.42 -4.11 16.94
CA ASP A 111 3.09 -4.51 16.48
C ASP A 111 2.54 -3.72 15.28
N CYS A 112 3.42 -3.25 14.39
CA CYS A 112 3.03 -2.66 13.13
C CYS A 112 2.23 -3.66 12.28
N ARG A 113 1.08 -3.21 11.76
CA ARG A 113 0.14 -4.00 10.94
C ARG A 113 0.08 -3.50 9.51
N ASP A 114 0.15 -2.19 9.32
CA ASP A 114 0.09 -1.55 8.01
C ASP A 114 0.80 -0.20 8.04
N MET A 115 1.35 0.23 6.90
CA MET A 115 2.11 1.47 6.78
C MET A 115 1.87 2.16 5.45
N VAL A 116 1.91 3.49 5.46
CA VAL A 116 1.81 4.34 4.27
C VAL A 116 2.80 5.49 4.40
N TYR A 117 3.51 5.83 3.32
CA TYR A 117 4.32 7.03 3.24
C TYR A 117 3.68 8.03 2.28
N LYS A 118 3.49 9.25 2.74
CA LYS A 118 2.95 10.36 1.94
C LYS A 118 3.40 11.69 2.55
N ASP A 119 3.71 12.68 1.71
CA ASP A 119 4.06 14.04 2.11
C ASP A 119 5.14 14.11 3.20
N HIS A 120 6.24 13.38 2.98
CA HIS A 120 7.35 13.24 3.92
C HIS A 120 6.98 12.67 5.29
N LYS A 121 5.87 11.95 5.40
CA LYS A 121 5.40 11.35 6.65
C LYS A 121 5.17 9.86 6.48
N LEU A 122 5.59 9.09 7.47
CA LEU A 122 5.27 7.67 7.60
C LEU A 122 4.12 7.51 8.60
N TYR A 123 3.02 6.95 8.12
CA TYR A 123 1.82 6.63 8.88
C TYR A 123 1.86 5.14 9.21
N LEU A 124 1.77 4.78 10.49
CA LEU A 124 1.82 3.40 10.96
C LEU A 124 0.53 3.04 11.68
N SER A 125 -0.09 1.94 11.26
CA SER A 125 -1.18 1.30 12.00
C SER A 125 -0.59 0.23 12.93
N THR A 126 -0.76 0.38 14.24
CA THR A 126 -0.25 -0.56 15.25
C THR A 126 -1.38 -1.23 16.04
N TYR A 127 -1.13 -2.43 16.56
CA TYR A 127 -2.07 -3.10 17.48
C TYR A 127 -2.14 -2.34 18.83
N PRO A 128 -3.32 -2.22 19.48
CA PRO A 128 -4.60 -2.81 19.12
C PRO A 128 -5.35 -2.11 18.00
N ASN A 129 -5.11 -0.83 17.71
CA ASN A 129 -5.66 -0.09 16.56
C ASN A 129 -5.08 1.34 16.42
N ASN A 130 -3.94 1.64 17.02
CA ASN A 130 -3.42 3.02 17.05
C ASN A 130 -2.85 3.42 15.69
N VAL A 131 -2.85 4.71 15.40
CA VAL A 131 -2.08 5.24 14.28
C VAL A 131 -0.97 6.12 14.83
N LYS A 132 0.27 5.92 14.40
CA LYS A 132 1.41 6.79 14.71
C LYS A 132 1.86 7.48 13.43
N ILE A 133 2.24 8.75 13.51
CA ILE A 133 2.81 9.50 12.37
C ILE A 133 4.23 9.91 12.73
N PHE A 134 5.16 9.63 11.83
CA PHE A 134 6.55 10.06 11.91
C PHE A 134 6.86 11.01 10.76
N ASP A 135 7.43 12.16 11.07
CA ASP A 135 7.91 13.13 10.09
C ASP A 135 9.33 12.76 9.65
N PHE A 136 9.54 12.65 8.34
CA PHE A 136 10.79 12.31 7.67
C PHE A 136 11.47 13.52 7.03
N SER A 137 10.99 14.75 7.26
CA SER A 137 11.61 15.97 6.71
C SER A 137 13.03 16.23 7.26
N GLY A 138 13.37 15.66 8.42
CA GLY A 138 14.68 15.81 9.06
C GLY A 138 15.65 14.64 8.82
N GLU A 139 16.80 14.70 9.47
CA GLU A 139 17.78 13.59 9.42
C GLU A 139 17.23 12.31 10.05
N ILE A 140 16.62 12.44 11.23
CA ILE A 140 16.06 11.34 12.03
C ILE A 140 14.55 11.51 12.10
N PRO A 141 13.75 10.47 11.76
CA PRO A 141 12.30 10.55 11.84
C PRO A 141 11.77 10.88 13.24
N GLN A 142 10.88 11.86 13.35
CA GLN A 142 10.31 12.30 14.62
C GLN A 142 8.83 11.95 14.73
N GLN A 143 8.41 11.36 15.85
CA GLN A 143 6.99 11.09 16.08
C GLN A 143 6.24 12.40 16.31
N THR A 144 5.30 12.73 15.44
CA THR A 144 4.53 13.99 15.51
C THR A 144 3.13 13.80 16.07
N CYS A 145 2.52 12.63 15.89
CA CYS A 145 1.15 12.39 16.34
C CYS A 145 0.89 10.91 16.68
N VAL A 146 0.02 10.67 17.67
CA VAL A 146 -0.52 9.35 18.01
C VAL A 146 -2.04 9.42 18.11
N PHE A 147 -2.72 8.60 17.33
CA PHE A 147 -4.17 8.40 17.37
C PHE A 147 -4.46 7.12 18.16
N ILE A 148 -5.10 7.25 19.32
CA ILE A 148 -5.50 6.09 20.12
C ILE A 148 -6.93 5.67 19.76
N VAL A 149 -7.08 4.50 19.13
CA VAL A 149 -8.40 3.97 18.77
C VAL A 149 -8.92 3.08 19.90
N LYS A 150 -9.86 3.59 20.71
CA LYS A 150 -10.48 2.83 21.80
C LYS A 150 -11.15 1.55 21.28
N ARG A 151 -10.98 0.46 22.04
CA ARG A 151 -11.35 -0.95 21.74
C ARG A 151 -12.83 -1.23 21.40
N HIS A 152 -13.72 -0.24 21.50
CA HIS A 152 -15.16 -0.40 21.24
C HIS A 152 -15.49 -0.71 19.78
N ILE A 153 -14.57 -0.43 18.85
CA ILE A 153 -14.69 -0.86 17.46
C ILE A 153 -14.68 -2.40 17.45
N THR A 154 -13.61 -3.08 17.89
CA THR A 154 -13.45 -4.53 17.64
C THR A 154 -14.43 -5.46 18.35
N ARG A 155 -14.98 -5.09 19.53
CA ARG A 155 -15.92 -5.97 20.25
C ARG A 155 -17.34 -5.96 19.69
N ASN A 156 -17.77 -4.87 19.05
CA ASN A 156 -19.12 -4.80 18.49
C ASN A 156 -19.23 -5.38 17.07
N TYR A 157 -18.14 -5.85 16.45
CA TYR A 157 -18.16 -6.48 15.11
C TYR A 157 -18.53 -7.97 15.07
N GLN A 158 -18.99 -8.54 16.19
CA GLN A 158 -20.00 -9.60 16.09
C GLN A 158 -21.36 -8.97 15.75
N ILE A 159 -21.39 -8.15 14.69
CA ILE A 159 -22.64 -7.62 14.14
C ILE A 159 -23.31 -8.82 13.51
N THR A 160 -24.30 -9.33 14.23
CA THR A 160 -25.51 -9.93 13.70
C THR A 160 -25.47 -10.14 12.18
N ASP A 161 -25.27 -11.39 11.81
CA ASP A 161 -25.37 -11.97 10.47
C ASP A 161 -24.10 -11.96 9.56
N ARG A 162 -23.15 -12.87 9.87
CA ARG A 162 -22.15 -13.52 8.97
C ARG A 162 -21.16 -12.65 8.16
N TRP A 163 -20.86 -11.41 8.56
CA TRP A 163 -19.78 -10.62 7.92
C TRP A 163 -18.43 -10.80 8.63
N GLU A 164 -17.36 -11.00 7.86
CA GLU A 164 -15.99 -11.19 8.34
C GLU A 164 -15.09 -10.04 7.89
N ILE A 165 -14.17 -9.61 8.76
CA ILE A 165 -13.14 -8.61 8.41
C ILE A 165 -11.94 -9.36 7.85
N VAL A 166 -11.68 -9.18 6.55
CA VAL A 166 -10.58 -9.86 5.83
C VAL A 166 -9.28 -9.08 5.90
N ALA A 167 -9.36 -7.75 5.83
CA ALA A 167 -8.20 -6.89 5.92
C ALA A 167 -8.53 -5.56 6.62
N LYS A 168 -7.51 -5.00 7.27
CA LYS A 168 -7.55 -3.67 7.89
C LYS A 168 -6.36 -2.89 7.36
N GLN A 169 -6.62 -1.79 6.68
CA GLN A 169 -5.58 -0.97 6.08
C GLN A 169 -5.78 0.50 6.48
N ILE A 170 -4.70 1.26 6.38
CA ILE A 170 -4.74 2.72 6.47
C ILE A 170 -4.61 3.31 5.07
N VAL A 171 -5.33 4.40 4.84
CA VAL A 171 -5.24 5.16 3.60
C VAL A 171 -5.09 6.64 3.95
N VAL A 172 -4.18 7.33 3.27
CA VAL A 172 -4.01 8.77 3.40
C VAL A 172 -4.57 9.44 2.15
N THR A 173 -5.51 10.36 2.35
CA THR A 173 -6.19 11.03 1.24
C THR A 173 -5.32 12.12 0.59
N VAL A 174 -5.75 12.62 -0.58
CA VAL A 174 -5.11 13.78 -1.24
C VAL A 174 -5.04 14.96 -0.29
N THR A 175 -6.11 15.23 0.46
CA THR A 175 -6.19 16.32 1.46
C THR A 175 -5.40 16.06 2.74
N GLY A 176 -4.81 14.87 2.90
CA GLY A 176 -4.01 14.49 4.07
C GLY A 176 -4.82 13.88 5.23
N ASP A 177 -6.14 13.70 5.07
CA ASP A 177 -6.95 12.96 6.04
C ASP A 177 -6.55 11.48 6.09
N VAL A 178 -6.55 10.90 7.29
CA VAL A 178 -6.26 9.47 7.51
C VAL A 178 -7.54 8.68 7.65
N LEU A 179 -7.69 7.67 6.79
CA LEU A 179 -8.82 6.75 6.77
C LEU A 179 -8.39 5.35 7.23
N LYS A 180 -9.21 4.73 8.07
CA LYS A 180 -9.15 3.29 8.34
C LYS A 180 -10.12 2.56 7.44
N VAL A 181 -9.60 1.63 6.64
CA VAL A 181 -10.38 0.89 5.65
C VAL A 181 -10.49 -0.57 6.10
N PHE A 182 -11.72 -1.04 6.22
CA PHE A 182 -12.04 -2.43 6.53
C PHE A 182 -12.57 -3.11 5.28
N LYS A 183 -11.84 -4.12 4.78
CA LYS A 183 -12.31 -5.03 3.73
C LYS A 183 -13.14 -6.11 4.40
N MET A 184 -14.41 -6.22 3.99
CA MET A 184 -15.38 -7.13 4.59
C MET A 184 -15.86 -8.16 3.56
N TRP A 185 -16.03 -9.39 4.02
CA TRP A 185 -16.52 -10.50 3.21
C TRP A 185 -17.71 -11.17 3.87
N ARG A 186 -18.73 -11.50 3.09
CA ARG A 186 -19.86 -12.30 3.54
C ARG A 186 -19.82 -13.66 2.82
N PRO A 187 -19.37 -14.74 3.47
CA PRO A 187 -19.18 -16.04 2.81
C PRO A 187 -20.46 -16.59 2.19
N THR A 188 -21.60 -16.43 2.86
CA THR A 188 -22.89 -16.98 2.41
C THR A 188 -23.40 -16.39 1.12
N ALA A 189 -23.33 -15.06 0.99
CA ALA A 189 -23.80 -14.35 -0.18
C ALA A 189 -22.68 -14.13 -1.21
N ARG A 190 -21.44 -14.49 -0.88
CA ARG A 190 -20.22 -14.18 -1.65
C ARG A 190 -20.10 -12.69 -1.99
N ILE A 191 -20.43 -11.83 -1.05
CA ILE A 191 -20.42 -10.37 -1.22
C ILE A 191 -19.18 -9.79 -0.54
N LEU A 192 -18.44 -8.97 -1.29
CA LEU A 192 -17.38 -8.11 -0.78
C LEU A 192 -17.92 -6.70 -0.50
N SER A 193 -17.49 -6.08 0.58
CA SER A 193 -17.81 -4.69 0.87
C SER A 193 -16.68 -4.00 1.62
N PHE A 194 -16.75 -2.68 1.71
CA PHE A 194 -15.78 -1.85 2.40
C PHE A 194 -16.47 -0.93 3.40
N ARG A 195 -15.81 -0.70 4.54
CA ARG A 195 -16.19 0.36 5.50
C ARG A 195 -14.99 1.25 5.76
N LEU A 196 -15.20 2.55 5.63
CA LEU A 196 -14.17 3.56 5.75
C LEU A 196 -14.49 4.43 6.96
N TYR A 197 -13.46 4.76 7.75
CA TYR A 197 -13.60 5.63 8.91
C TYR A 197 -12.50 6.66 8.94
N LYS A 198 -12.86 7.94 9.02
CA LYS A 198 -11.91 9.03 9.23
C LYS A 198 -11.47 9.07 10.69
N ILE A 199 -10.17 9.22 10.91
CA ILE A 199 -9.52 9.25 12.23
C ILE A 199 -9.08 10.69 12.55
N TYR A 200 -9.32 11.15 13.79
CA TYR A 200 -9.03 12.52 14.25
C TYR A 200 -8.05 12.52 15.41
N SER A 201 -7.18 13.54 15.51
CA SER A 201 -6.00 13.51 16.39
C SER A 201 -6.29 13.67 17.87
N LEU A 202 -7.33 14.40 18.31
CA LEU A 202 -7.72 14.51 19.73
C LEU A 202 -9.08 15.21 19.87
N GLY A 203 -9.77 14.98 20.99
CA GLY A 203 -10.91 15.79 21.43
C GLY A 203 -12.15 14.97 21.77
N PHE A 204 -13.09 14.85 20.84
CA PHE A 204 -14.43 14.36 21.16
C PHE A 204 -15.13 13.55 20.05
N LYS A 205 -14.65 13.60 18.81
CA LYS A 205 -15.19 12.81 17.69
C LYS A 205 -14.48 11.46 17.62
N LYS A 206 -15.20 10.41 18.00
CA LYS A 206 -14.65 9.06 18.16
C LYS A 206 -14.14 8.46 16.84
N TYR A 207 -14.84 8.66 15.73
CA TYR A 207 -14.53 8.22 14.36
C TYR A 207 -15.71 8.69 13.50
N GLU A 208 -15.50 8.96 12.23
CA GLU A 208 -16.59 9.32 11.31
C GLU A 208 -16.63 8.32 10.17
N GLN A 209 -17.75 7.61 10.02
CA GLN A 209 -17.92 6.70 8.89
C GLN A 209 -17.99 7.52 7.61
N VAL A 210 -17.15 7.18 6.65
CA VAL A 210 -17.08 7.81 5.35
C VAL A 210 -17.83 6.94 4.35
N TYR A 211 -18.83 7.53 3.70
CA TYR A 211 -19.65 6.85 2.68
C TYR A 211 -19.30 7.27 1.25
N SER A 212 -18.53 8.35 1.10
CA SER A 212 -18.11 8.88 -0.20
C SER A 212 -16.70 9.45 -0.12
N LEU A 213 -15.91 9.22 -1.15
CA LEU A 213 -14.61 9.87 -1.38
C LEU A 213 -14.73 11.16 -2.22
N GLY A 214 -15.95 11.54 -2.60
CA GLY A 214 -16.19 12.69 -3.47
C GLY A 214 -15.57 12.49 -4.85
N ASP A 215 -14.70 13.42 -5.25
CA ASP A 215 -13.98 13.39 -6.53
C ASP A 215 -12.64 12.63 -6.44
N GLU A 216 -12.39 11.90 -5.36
CA GLU A 216 -11.20 11.05 -5.23
C GLU A 216 -11.51 9.58 -5.56
N ALA A 217 -10.46 8.86 -5.94
CA ALA A 217 -10.44 7.40 -6.04
C ALA A 217 -9.35 6.84 -5.12
N MET A 218 -9.61 5.70 -4.50
CA MET A 218 -8.69 5.05 -3.57
C MET A 218 -7.91 3.93 -4.25
N LEU A 219 -6.58 3.98 -4.17
CA LEU A 219 -5.69 2.90 -4.58
C LEU A 219 -5.29 2.12 -3.33
N LEU A 220 -6.11 1.13 -2.95
CA LEU A 220 -6.06 0.52 -1.62
C LEU A 220 -4.71 -0.18 -1.33
N ASP A 221 -4.12 -0.84 -2.34
CA ASP A 221 -2.82 -1.52 -2.17
C ASP A 221 -1.65 -0.53 -2.02
N LEU A 222 -1.81 0.71 -2.47
CA LEU A 222 -0.84 1.79 -2.29
C LEU A 222 -1.09 2.58 -1.00
N GLY A 223 -2.29 2.47 -0.43
CA GLY A 223 -2.65 3.17 0.81
C GLY A 223 -2.88 4.67 0.61
N ILE A 224 -3.19 5.10 -0.61
CA ILE A 224 -3.42 6.52 -0.95
C ILE A 224 -4.73 6.71 -1.72
N THR A 225 -5.19 7.95 -1.78
CA THR A 225 -6.17 8.37 -2.79
C THR A 225 -5.53 9.30 -3.81
N VAL A 226 -6.17 9.38 -4.98
CA VAL A 226 -5.82 10.27 -6.08
C VAL A 226 -7.07 11.01 -6.54
N LEU A 227 -6.91 12.18 -7.16
CA LEU A 227 -8.02 12.85 -7.81
C LEU A 227 -8.49 11.99 -9.00
N ALA A 228 -9.78 11.74 -9.05
CA ALA A 228 -10.38 11.05 -10.16
C ALA A 228 -10.55 12.03 -11.33
N ASN A 229 -10.21 11.56 -12.52
CA ASN A 229 -10.49 12.26 -13.75
C ASN A 229 -11.15 11.27 -14.69
N ASP A 230 -12.42 11.52 -15.03
CA ASP A 230 -13.19 10.65 -15.92
C ASP A 230 -12.54 10.55 -17.32
N GLY A 231 -11.74 11.54 -17.71
CA GLY A 231 -10.93 11.52 -18.94
C GLY A 231 -9.72 10.59 -18.89
N ASP A 232 -9.12 10.43 -17.70
CA ASP A 232 -7.92 9.61 -17.48
C ASP A 232 -8.29 8.21 -16.98
N GLY A 233 -9.52 7.74 -17.17
CA GLY A 233 -9.92 6.37 -16.80
C GLY A 233 -10.08 6.07 -15.30
N ILE A 234 -9.73 7.00 -14.40
CA ILE A 234 -9.91 6.85 -12.95
C ILE A 234 -11.31 7.30 -12.54
N SER A 235 -12.15 6.35 -12.12
CA SER A 235 -13.53 6.61 -11.72
C SER A 235 -13.62 7.18 -10.30
N ARG A 236 -14.30 8.31 -10.13
CA ARG A 236 -14.53 8.93 -8.81
C ARG A 236 -15.34 8.06 -7.86
N ASN A 237 -15.11 8.24 -6.56
CA ASN A 237 -15.82 7.54 -5.50
C ASN A 237 -15.72 6.00 -5.61
N THR A 238 -14.55 5.52 -6.04
CA THR A 238 -14.26 4.09 -6.18
C THR A 238 -13.01 3.68 -5.41
N ILE A 239 -12.91 2.39 -5.14
CA ILE A 239 -11.77 1.74 -4.50
C ILE A 239 -11.22 0.72 -5.47
N TYR A 240 -9.98 0.92 -5.90
CA TYR A 240 -9.19 -0.02 -6.67
C TYR A 240 -8.40 -0.91 -5.72
N PHE A 241 -8.50 -2.22 -5.90
CA PHE A 241 -7.86 -3.18 -5.01
C PHE A 241 -7.54 -4.49 -5.74
N ASN A 242 -6.51 -5.19 -5.27
CA ASN A 242 -6.20 -6.54 -5.73
C ASN A 242 -7.11 -7.59 -5.09
N GLY A 243 -7.39 -8.65 -5.86
CA GLY A 243 -8.08 -9.84 -5.38
C GLY A 243 -7.41 -10.48 -4.16
N CYS A 244 -8.17 -11.31 -3.44
CA CYS A 244 -7.57 -12.24 -2.49
C CYS A 244 -6.80 -13.33 -3.27
N GLU A 245 -5.71 -13.79 -2.65
CA GLU A 245 -4.71 -14.81 -3.03
C GLU A 245 -4.86 -15.53 -4.38
N ASN A 246 -3.75 -15.58 -5.12
CA ASN A 246 -3.49 -16.37 -6.33
C ASN A 246 -4.26 -15.98 -7.60
N THR A 247 -5.00 -14.87 -7.57
CA THR A 247 -5.59 -14.32 -8.78
C THR A 247 -4.98 -12.97 -9.09
N ASN A 248 -4.32 -12.85 -10.25
CA ASN A 248 -3.75 -11.58 -10.73
C ASN A 248 -4.85 -10.65 -11.27
N ASN A 249 -5.94 -10.52 -10.51
CA ASN A 249 -7.13 -9.80 -10.88
C ASN A 249 -7.17 -8.48 -10.12
N ALA A 250 -7.25 -7.40 -10.88
CA ALA A 250 -7.57 -6.07 -10.40
C ALA A 250 -9.10 -5.88 -10.34
N PHE A 251 -9.58 -5.32 -9.24
CA PHE A 251 -10.99 -5.05 -8.99
C PHE A 251 -11.23 -3.59 -8.68
N LEU A 252 -12.43 -3.14 -8.99
CA LEU A 252 -12.96 -1.84 -8.67
C LEU A 252 -14.21 -2.03 -7.81
N PHE A 253 -14.33 -1.28 -6.71
CA PHE A 253 -15.52 -1.22 -5.89
C PHE A 253 -16.07 0.20 -5.91
N ASN A 254 -17.32 0.36 -6.34
CA ASN A 254 -17.98 1.66 -6.35
C ASN A 254 -18.70 1.90 -5.01
N LEU A 255 -18.33 2.96 -4.29
CA LEU A 255 -18.88 3.25 -2.96
C LEU A 255 -20.37 3.65 -3.00
N LYS A 256 -20.83 4.26 -4.10
CA LYS A 256 -22.22 4.68 -4.29
C LYS A 256 -23.14 3.51 -4.60
N THR A 257 -22.79 2.69 -5.59
CA THR A 257 -23.62 1.55 -6.02
C THR A 257 -23.39 0.29 -5.19
N ARG A 258 -22.26 0.21 -4.47
CA ARG A 258 -21.77 -0.97 -3.73
C ARG A 258 -21.51 -2.20 -4.61
N ASN A 259 -21.26 -1.97 -5.89
CA ASN A 259 -20.94 -3.03 -6.84
C ASN A 259 -19.42 -3.22 -6.97
N VAL A 260 -19.01 -4.47 -7.18
CA VAL A 260 -17.65 -4.83 -7.55
C VAL A 260 -17.61 -5.10 -9.04
N GLU A 261 -16.68 -4.47 -9.74
CA GLU A 261 -16.40 -4.69 -11.14
C GLU A 261 -14.99 -5.27 -11.28
N LYS A 262 -14.85 -6.25 -12.18
CA LYS A 262 -13.54 -6.82 -12.52
C LYS A 262 -12.97 -6.00 -13.66
N LEU A 263 -11.82 -5.37 -13.45
CA LEU A 263 -11.22 -4.50 -14.48
C LEU A 263 -10.60 -5.32 -15.62
N HIS A 264 -10.06 -6.51 -15.34
CA HIS A 264 -9.47 -7.37 -16.36
C HIS A 264 -9.87 -8.83 -16.21
N LYS A 265 -10.19 -9.50 -17.32
CA LYS A 265 -10.64 -10.90 -17.35
C LYS A 265 -9.77 -11.68 -18.34
N LEU A 266 -8.67 -12.31 -17.91
CA LEU A 266 -7.92 -13.23 -18.78
C LEU A 266 -7.35 -14.48 -18.09
N ASP A 267 -7.41 -15.56 -18.87
CA ASP A 267 -6.81 -16.88 -18.68
C ASP A 267 -5.28 -16.79 -18.61
N CYS A 268 -4.72 -17.27 -17.52
CA CYS A 268 -3.31 -17.13 -17.20
C CYS A 268 -2.49 -18.26 -17.83
N LEU A 269 -1.77 -17.99 -18.93
CA LEU A 269 -0.66 -18.84 -19.37
C LEU A 269 0.66 -18.04 -19.40
N SER A 270 1.57 -18.48 -18.53
CA SER A 270 3.03 -18.26 -18.48
C SER A 270 3.61 -16.97 -17.86
N VAL A 271 4.57 -17.23 -16.96
CA VAL A 271 5.56 -16.39 -16.25
C VAL A 271 4.99 -15.15 -15.55
N GLN A 272 4.65 -15.31 -14.27
CA GLN A 272 3.93 -14.31 -13.48
C GLN A 272 4.75 -13.86 -12.27
N LEU A 273 4.88 -12.54 -12.10
CA LEU A 273 5.04 -11.96 -10.77
C LEU A 273 3.95 -12.54 -9.85
N PRO A 274 4.28 -12.98 -8.63
CA PRO A 274 3.33 -13.68 -7.74
C PRO A 274 2.17 -12.82 -7.22
N SER A 275 2.10 -11.54 -7.61
CA SER A 275 0.95 -10.68 -7.35
C SER A 275 0.79 -9.59 -8.41
N SER A 276 -0.45 -9.21 -8.69
CA SER A 276 -0.82 -7.98 -9.39
C SER A 276 -0.49 -6.77 -8.51
N ARG A 277 0.06 -5.69 -9.09
CA ARG A 277 0.33 -4.43 -8.38
C ARG A 277 -0.15 -3.24 -9.20
N TRP A 278 -0.69 -2.24 -8.50
CA TRP A 278 -1.04 -0.95 -9.09
C TRP A 278 0.22 -0.11 -9.25
N PHE A 279 0.35 0.60 -10.37
CA PHE A 279 1.39 1.60 -10.54
C PHE A 279 0.79 2.80 -11.28
N LEU A 280 1.36 3.98 -11.06
CA LEU A 280 0.97 5.22 -11.68
C LEU A 280 2.24 5.82 -12.28
N PRO A 281 2.58 5.54 -13.55
CA PRO A 281 3.77 6.13 -14.14
C PRO A 281 3.58 7.65 -14.16
N SER A 282 4.55 8.42 -13.65
CA SER A 282 4.46 9.88 -13.75
C SER A 282 4.84 10.38 -15.15
N PHE A 283 5.33 9.48 -16.00
CA PHE A 283 5.63 9.71 -17.40
C PHE A 283 4.48 9.17 -18.28
N THR A 284 3.69 10.08 -18.84
CA THR A 284 3.06 9.82 -20.13
C THR A 284 4.18 9.79 -21.17
N MET A 285 4.48 8.62 -21.72
CA MET A 285 5.31 8.58 -22.93
C MET A 285 4.55 9.30 -24.03
N SER A 286 5.02 10.50 -24.38
CA SER A 286 4.63 11.23 -25.59
C SER A 286 5.13 10.53 -26.84
#